data_AF-A0A965XRZ4-F1
#
_entry.id   AF-A0A965XRZ4-F1
#
_cell.length_a   1.000
_cell.length_b   1.000
_cell.length_c   1.000
_cell.angle_alpha   90.00
_cell.angle_beta   90.00
_cell.angle_gamma   90.00
#
_symmetry.space_group_name_H-M   'P 1'
#
loop_
_entity.id
_entity.type
_entity.pdbx_description
1 polymer ?
#
loop_
_entity_poly.entity_id
_entity_poly.type
_entity_poly.pdbx_seq_one_letter_code
_entity_poly.pdbx_strand_id
1 'polypeptide(L)'
;ALRLAHTLKSAAATLEARELAQAAAQVEAVLRKRQAGDLTALLAAMEAELAPALATVERLAGEVSAGGVPNPEVSGVSGQDLGRTLAELQNLVAANSLKARKVLAGMRSSLDNAGLGREAAALAEELDGLDFQNAVVRLEALAALVVRAGTDTQENG
;
A
#
# COMPACT_ATOMS: atom_id res chain seq x y z
N ALA A 1 8.45 -14.48 6.39
CA ALA A 1 7.98 -15.52 5.45
C ALA A 1 6.89 -16.42 6.03
N LEU A 2 7.15 -17.27 7.04
CA LEU A 2 6.16 -18.25 7.55
C LEU A 2 4.87 -17.60 8.10
N ARG A 3 5.00 -16.54 8.91
CA ARG A 3 3.86 -15.75 9.42
C ARG A 3 3.03 -15.12 8.29
N LEU A 4 3.68 -14.65 7.23
CA LEU A 4 3.02 -14.04 6.06
C LEU A 4 2.21 -15.08 5.29
N ALA A 5 2.78 -16.25 5.02
CA ALA A 5 2.06 -17.36 4.38
C ALA A 5 0.84 -17.80 5.21
N HIS A 6 0.99 -17.84 6.55
CA HIS A 6 -0.11 -18.14 7.45
C HIS A 6 -1.23 -17.08 7.39
N THR A 7 -0.88 -15.79 7.45
CA THR A 7 -1.85 -14.68 7.35
C THR A 7 -2.56 -14.70 6.00
N LEU A 8 -1.83 -14.92 4.90
CA LEU A 8 -2.39 -14.97 3.54
C LEU A 8 -3.36 -16.14 3.38
N LYS A 9 -3.02 -17.32 3.92
CA LYS A 9 -3.90 -18.49 3.94
C LYS A 9 -5.22 -18.18 4.66
N SER A 10 -5.14 -17.57 5.85
CA SER A 10 -6.33 -17.24 6.64
C SER A 10 -7.20 -16.19 5.94
N ALA A 11 -6.60 -15.15 5.35
CA ALA A 11 -7.33 -14.14 4.59
C ALA A 11 -8.00 -14.73 3.34
N ALA A 12 -7.30 -15.58 2.59
CA ALA A 12 -7.84 -16.26 1.41
C ALA A 12 -8.99 -17.22 1.78
N ALA A 13 -8.89 -17.92 2.92
CA ALA A 13 -9.97 -18.76 3.42
C ALA A 13 -11.22 -17.95 3.81
N THR A 14 -11.05 -16.78 4.44
CA THR A 14 -12.16 -15.87 4.78
C THR A 14 -12.84 -15.30 3.54
N LEU A 15 -12.10 -15.09 2.45
CA LEU A 15 -12.61 -14.61 1.17
C LEU A 15 -13.10 -15.75 0.26
N GLU A 16 -13.14 -16.99 0.76
CA GLU A 16 -13.47 -18.20 0.00
C GLU A 16 -12.61 -18.42 -1.27
N ALA A 17 -11.44 -17.77 -1.35
CA ALA A 17 -10.47 -17.92 -2.43
C ALA A 17 -9.67 -19.23 -2.24
N ARG A 18 -10.31 -20.35 -2.57
CA ARG A 18 -9.82 -21.70 -2.26
C ARG A 18 -8.46 -22.02 -2.87
N GLU A 19 -8.21 -21.66 -4.13
CA GLU A 19 -6.91 -21.92 -4.76
C GLU A 19 -5.78 -21.13 -4.09
N LEU A 20 -6.02 -19.86 -3.76
CA LEU A 20 -5.07 -19.01 -3.06
C LEU A 20 -4.77 -19.52 -1.64
N ALA A 21 -5.80 -19.96 -0.91
CA ALA A 21 -5.63 -20.54 0.42
C ALA A 21 -4.78 -21.83 0.37
N GLN A 22 -4.97 -22.64 -0.67
CA GLN A 22 -4.20 -23.87 -0.88
C GLN A 22 -2.75 -23.58 -1.25
N ALA A 23 -2.49 -22.60 -2.14
CA ALA A 23 -1.14 -22.17 -2.50
C ALA A 23 -0.38 -21.60 -1.28
N ALA A 24 -1.03 -20.75 -0.48
CA ALA A 24 -0.45 -20.20 0.75
C ALA A 24 -0.14 -21.29 1.80
N ALA A 25 -0.98 -22.32 1.91
CA ALA A 25 -0.73 -23.46 2.79
C ALA A 25 0.48 -24.30 2.37
N GLN A 26 0.70 -24.48 1.06
CA GLN A 26 1.87 -25.20 0.53
C GLN A 26 3.16 -24.43 0.80
N VAL A 27 3.16 -23.11 0.59
CA VAL A 27 4.29 -22.23 0.95
C VAL A 27 4.57 -22.29 2.46
N GLU A 28 3.54 -22.23 3.31
CA GLU A 28 3.68 -22.36 4.77
C GLU A 28 4.32 -23.71 5.16
N ALA A 29 3.90 -24.81 4.52
CA ALA A 29 4.42 -26.14 4.80
C ALA A 29 5.89 -26.31 4.41
N VAL A 30 6.31 -25.78 3.26
CA VAL A 30 7.70 -25.84 2.79
C VAL A 30 8.61 -24.97 3.66
N LEU A 31 8.16 -23.77 4.03
CA LEU A 31 8.87 -22.89 4.97
C LEU A 31 9.04 -23.55 6.35
N ARG A 32 8.03 -24.28 6.84
CA ARG A 32 8.11 -25.01 8.11
C ARG A 32 9.11 -26.16 8.07
N LYS A 33 9.26 -26.82 6.91
CA LYS A 33 10.21 -27.94 6.71
C LYS A 33 11.64 -27.48 6.38
N ARG A 34 11.90 -26.17 6.22
CA ARG A 34 13.18 -25.58 5.78
C ARG A 34 13.75 -26.19 4.50
N GLN A 35 12.89 -26.67 3.61
CA GLN A 35 13.31 -27.20 2.31
C GLN A 35 13.19 -26.08 1.27
N ALA A 36 14.31 -25.70 0.65
CA ALA A 36 14.33 -24.59 -0.31
C ALA A 36 13.98 -25.03 -1.76
N GLY A 37 14.00 -26.33 -2.04
CA GLY A 37 13.98 -26.86 -3.41
C GLY A 37 12.78 -26.45 -4.26
N ASP A 38 11.59 -26.33 -3.67
CA ASP A 38 10.34 -26.03 -4.38
C ASP A 38 9.75 -24.65 -4.06
N LEU A 39 10.45 -23.83 -3.26
CA LEU A 39 9.87 -22.58 -2.75
C LEU A 39 9.60 -21.57 -3.87
N THR A 40 10.49 -21.47 -4.86
CA THR A 40 10.33 -20.54 -5.99
C THR A 40 9.11 -20.89 -6.86
N ALA A 41 8.90 -22.17 -7.14
CA ALA A 41 7.75 -22.63 -7.92
C ALA A 41 6.43 -22.42 -7.16
N LEU A 42 6.44 -22.64 -5.85
CA LEU A 42 5.27 -22.41 -4.99
C LEU A 42 4.92 -20.93 -4.85
N LEU A 43 5.92 -20.05 -4.77
CA LEU A 43 5.70 -18.61 -4.77
C LEU A 43 5.12 -18.13 -6.11
N ALA A 44 5.63 -18.64 -7.24
CA ALA A 44 5.08 -18.32 -8.57
C ALA A 44 3.63 -18.78 -8.73
N ALA A 45 3.30 -19.98 -8.24
CA ALA A 45 1.92 -20.48 -8.23
C ALA A 45 1.00 -19.62 -7.35
N MET A 46 1.48 -19.23 -6.15
CA MET A 46 0.72 -18.36 -5.25
C MET A 46 0.49 -16.96 -5.85
N GLU A 47 1.48 -16.41 -6.56
CA GLU A 47 1.37 -15.12 -7.24
C GLU A 47 0.39 -15.17 -8.42
N ALA A 48 0.37 -16.28 -9.16
CA ALA A 48 -0.59 -16.52 -10.25
C ALA A 48 -2.04 -16.55 -9.76
N GLU A 49 -2.29 -17.07 -8.56
CA GLU A 49 -3.64 -17.06 -7.92
C GLU A 49 -3.98 -15.70 -7.28
N LEU A 50 -2.96 -14.95 -6.83
CA LEU A 50 -3.14 -13.64 -6.20
C LEU A 50 -3.56 -12.56 -7.22
N ALA A 51 -2.97 -12.59 -8.41
CA ALA A 51 -3.21 -11.61 -9.47
C ALA A 51 -4.69 -11.45 -9.87
N PRO A 52 -5.46 -12.52 -10.16
CA PRO A 52 -6.88 -12.40 -10.50
C PRO A 52 -7.76 -11.98 -9.31
N ALA A 53 -7.40 -12.35 -8.09
CA ALA A 53 -8.09 -11.89 -6.88
C ALA A 53 -7.92 -10.38 -6.69
N LEU A 54 -6.70 -9.87 -6.84
CA LEU A 54 -6.39 -8.43 -6.78
C LEU A 54 -7.08 -7.66 -7.91
N ALA A 55 -7.02 -8.16 -9.15
CA ALA A 55 -7.69 -7.54 -10.29
C ALA A 55 -9.22 -7.45 -10.10
N THR A 56 -9.82 -8.44 -9.43
CA THR A 56 -11.26 -8.43 -9.12
C THR A 56 -11.60 -7.35 -8.08
N VAL A 57 -10.79 -7.22 -7.03
CA VAL A 57 -10.94 -6.16 -6.03
C VAL A 57 -10.72 -4.78 -6.64
N GLU A 58 -9.70 -4.62 -7.49
CA GLU A 58 -9.43 -3.36 -8.20
C GLU A 58 -10.58 -2.95 -9.12
N ARG A 59 -11.19 -3.89 -9.85
CA ARG A 59 -12.41 -3.61 -10.65
C ARG A 59 -13.57 -3.17 -9.77
N LEU A 60 -13.80 -3.85 -8.64
CA LEU A 60 -14.87 -3.51 -7.71
C LEU A 60 -14.66 -2.11 -7.11
N ALA A 61 -13.41 -1.76 -6.77
CA ALA A 61 -13.05 -0.42 -6.28
C ALA A 61 -13.15 0.65 -7.38
N GLY A 62 -12.85 0.27 -8.63
CA GLY A 62 -12.97 1.11 -9.83
C GLY A 62 -14.42 1.40 -10.21
N GLU A 63 -15.32 0.41 -10.09
CA GLU A 63 -16.75 0.59 -10.31
C GLU A 63 -17.40 1.50 -9.26
N VAL A 64 -16.89 1.48 -8.02
CA VAL A 64 -17.28 2.44 -6.97
C VAL A 64 -16.76 3.86 -7.28
N SER A 65 -15.70 4.00 -8.09
CA SER A 65 -15.10 5.30 -8.46
C SER A 65 -15.56 5.84 -9.82
N ALA A 66 -16.31 5.09 -10.62
CA ALA A 66 -16.72 5.45 -11.99
C ALA A 66 -17.87 6.48 -12.06
N GLY A 67 -18.04 7.32 -11.03
CA GLY A 67 -18.92 8.49 -11.03
C GLY A 67 -18.23 9.83 -11.28
N GLY A 68 -16.93 9.87 -11.58
CA GLY A 68 -16.14 11.10 -11.72
C GLY A 68 -15.69 11.44 -13.15
N VAL A 69 -16.16 12.58 -13.64
CA VAL A 69 -15.89 13.23 -14.95
C VAL A 69 -14.40 13.60 -15.15
N PRO A 70 -13.87 13.77 -16.39
CA PRO A 70 -12.44 13.91 -16.66
C PRO A 70 -11.87 15.29 -16.29
N ASN A 71 -10.64 15.26 -15.78
CA ASN A 71 -9.71 16.37 -15.52
C ASN A 71 -9.47 17.21 -16.80
N PRO A 72 -9.44 18.55 -16.70
CA PRO A 72 -8.15 19.23 -16.57
C PRO A 72 -8.22 20.44 -15.61
N GLU A 73 -7.22 20.65 -14.75
CA GLU A 73 -6.41 21.88 -14.69
C GLU A 73 -5.46 21.93 -13.49
N VAL A 74 -4.29 22.51 -13.74
CA VAL A 74 -3.26 22.86 -12.78
C VAL A 74 -3.69 24.15 -12.09
N SER A 75 -4.08 24.11 -10.81
CA SER A 75 -3.98 25.24 -9.85
C SER A 75 -4.52 24.85 -8.47
N GLY A 76 -3.68 24.98 -7.44
CA GLY A 76 -4.06 24.91 -6.04
C GLY A 76 -4.19 23.47 -5.50
N VAL A 77 -3.10 22.93 -4.93
CA VAL A 77 -3.18 21.72 -4.11
C VAL A 77 -4.02 22.07 -2.88
N SER A 78 -5.32 21.79 -2.96
CA SER A 78 -6.22 21.91 -1.82
C SER A 78 -5.92 20.74 -0.87
N GLY A 79 -6.03 20.93 0.45
CA GLY A 79 -5.78 19.86 1.43
C GLY A 79 -6.56 18.56 1.20
N GLN A 80 -7.67 18.63 0.43
CA GLN A 80 -8.42 17.45 -0.06
C GLN A 80 -7.63 16.56 -1.02
N ASP A 81 -6.81 17.13 -1.91
CA ASP A 81 -5.99 16.35 -2.83
C ASP A 81 -4.88 15.62 -2.08
N LEU A 82 -4.27 16.29 -1.10
CA LEU A 82 -3.23 15.68 -0.26
C LEU A 82 -3.77 14.49 0.54
N GLY A 83 -4.95 14.62 1.16
CA GLY A 83 -5.60 13.53 1.89
C GLY A 83 -5.91 12.31 1.00
N ARG A 84 -6.39 12.54 -0.22
CA ARG A 84 -6.65 11.48 -1.21
C ARG A 84 -5.36 10.78 -1.63
N THR A 85 -4.31 11.53 -1.95
CA THR A 85 -3.01 10.95 -2.35
C THR A 85 -2.36 10.20 -1.19
N LEU A 86 -2.59 10.63 0.06
CA LEU A 86 -2.09 9.94 1.25
C LEU A 86 -2.79 8.58 1.46
N ALA A 87 -4.10 8.52 1.25
CA ALA A 87 -4.87 7.27 1.30
C ALA A 87 -4.44 6.29 0.18
N GLU A 88 -4.18 6.81 -1.03
CA GLU A 88 -3.60 6.01 -2.12
C GLU A 88 -2.22 5.45 -1.74
N LEU A 89 -1.36 6.30 -1.17
CA LEU A 89 -0.04 5.88 -0.71
C LEU A 89 -0.15 4.79 0.37
N GLN A 90 -1.10 4.90 1.31
CA GLN A 90 -1.34 3.88 2.34
C GLN A 90 -1.70 2.53 1.73
N ASN A 91 -2.62 2.52 0.76
CA ASN A 91 -2.99 1.29 0.06
C ASN A 91 -1.81 0.67 -0.68
N LEU A 92 -0.98 1.48 -1.35
CA LEU A 92 0.20 1.00 -2.08
C LEU A 92 1.28 0.45 -1.16
N VAL A 93 1.54 1.10 -0.01
CA VAL A 93 2.52 0.62 0.96
C VAL A 93 2.02 -0.67 1.64
N ALA A 94 0.74 -0.75 2.00
CA ALA A 94 0.13 -1.97 2.55
C ALA A 94 0.15 -3.15 1.55
N ALA A 95 0.05 -2.86 0.26
CA ALA A 95 0.16 -3.85 -0.82
C ALA A 95 1.62 -4.19 -1.23
N ASN A 96 2.63 -3.67 -0.51
CA ASN A 96 4.06 -3.82 -0.85
C ASN A 96 4.40 -3.38 -2.29
N SER A 97 3.71 -2.35 -2.79
CA SER A 97 3.82 -1.91 -4.17
C SER A 97 4.97 -0.93 -4.38
N LEU A 98 5.83 -1.20 -5.37
CA LEU A 98 6.88 -0.26 -5.79
C LEU A 98 6.31 1.06 -6.34
N LYS A 99 5.04 1.08 -6.74
CA LYS A 99 4.33 2.30 -7.15
C LYS A 99 4.27 3.34 -6.02
N ALA A 100 4.35 2.91 -4.75
CA ALA A 100 4.39 3.80 -3.59
C ALA A 100 5.53 4.84 -3.69
N ARG A 101 6.68 4.46 -4.24
CA ARG A 101 7.83 5.38 -4.42
C ARG A 101 7.49 6.55 -5.34
N LYS A 102 6.80 6.26 -6.45
CA LYS A 102 6.40 7.27 -7.44
C LYS A 102 5.37 8.24 -6.84
N VAL A 103 4.40 7.71 -6.09
CA VAL A 103 3.38 8.52 -5.42
C VAL A 103 4.02 9.42 -4.36
N LEU A 104 4.90 8.88 -3.52
CA LEU A 104 5.63 9.67 -2.52
C LEU A 104 6.48 10.78 -3.15
N ALA A 105 7.17 10.49 -4.26
CA ALA A 105 7.94 11.49 -4.99
C ALA A 105 7.06 12.63 -5.52
N GLY A 106 5.85 12.32 -5.99
CA GLY A 106 4.87 13.32 -6.44
C GLY A 106 4.34 14.20 -5.30
N MET A 107 4.31 13.70 -4.06
CA MET A 107 3.85 14.45 -2.88
C MET A 107 4.97 15.28 -2.22
N ARG A 108 6.21 15.16 -2.70
CA ARG A 108 7.38 15.66 -1.98
C ARG A 108 7.32 17.16 -1.70
N SER A 109 7.01 17.96 -2.72
CA SER A 109 6.92 19.41 -2.60
C SER A 109 5.83 19.85 -1.61
N SER A 110 4.69 19.13 -1.58
CA SER A 110 3.60 19.44 -0.66
C SER A 110 3.97 19.11 0.79
N LEU A 111 4.66 17.98 1.01
CA LEU A 111 5.14 17.59 2.34
C LEU A 111 6.26 18.51 2.84
N ASP A 112 7.15 18.95 1.95
CA ASP A 112 8.21 19.91 2.27
C ASP A 112 7.60 21.27 2.66
N ASN A 113 6.59 21.75 1.92
CA ASN A 113 5.86 22.98 2.25
C ASN A 113 5.09 22.89 3.58
N ALA A 114 4.68 21.69 3.98
CA ALA A 114 4.05 21.42 5.28
C ALA A 114 5.07 21.22 6.43
N GLY A 115 6.38 21.34 6.15
CA GLY A 115 7.44 21.11 7.15
C GLY A 115 7.70 19.63 7.47
N LEU A 116 7.15 18.71 6.69
CA LEU A 116 7.22 17.25 6.88
C LEU A 116 8.24 16.57 5.96
N GLY A 117 9.15 17.35 5.38
CA GLY A 117 10.14 16.87 4.41
C GLY A 117 11.10 15.81 4.98
N ARG A 118 11.38 15.88 6.28
CA ARG A 118 12.26 14.91 6.96
C ARG A 118 11.58 13.55 7.09
N GLU A 119 10.32 13.54 7.47
CA GLU A 119 9.48 12.36 7.61
C GLU A 119 9.24 11.71 6.25
N ALA A 120 9.00 12.53 5.22
CA ALA A 120 8.93 12.08 3.83
C ALA A 120 10.26 11.48 3.35
N ALA A 121 11.42 12.01 3.78
CA ALA A 121 12.74 11.46 3.44
C ALA A 121 12.92 10.05 4.02
N ALA A 122 12.63 9.90 5.31
CA ALA A 122 12.76 8.62 5.99
C ALA A 122 11.80 7.57 5.41
N LEU A 123 10.58 7.97 5.01
CA LEU A 123 9.65 7.07 4.32
C LEU A 123 10.18 6.65 2.95
N ALA A 124 10.81 7.55 2.20
CA ALA A 124 11.41 7.21 0.91
C ALA A 124 12.55 6.20 1.06
N GLU A 125 13.42 6.36 2.07
CA GLU A 125 14.50 5.40 2.37
C GLU A 125 13.95 4.00 2.70
N GLU A 126 12.89 3.92 3.50
CA GLU A 126 12.24 2.64 3.82
C GLU A 126 11.63 1.98 2.58
N LEU A 127 10.96 2.77 1.72
CA LEU A 127 10.42 2.26 0.46
C LEU A 127 11.52 1.83 -0.52
N ASP A 128 12.64 2.53 -0.56
CA ASP A 128 13.81 2.18 -1.38
C ASP A 128 14.48 0.90 -0.91
N GLY A 129 14.56 0.72 0.42
CA GLY A 129 15.03 -0.51 1.07
C GLY A 129 14.04 -1.68 1.04
N LEU A 130 12.85 -1.50 0.45
CA LEU A 130 11.74 -2.48 0.44
C LEU A 130 11.26 -2.87 1.85
N ASP A 131 11.48 -1.99 2.82
CA ASP A 131 11.05 -2.16 4.21
C ASP A 131 9.61 -1.64 4.37
N PHE A 132 8.68 -2.33 3.71
CA PHE A 132 7.27 -1.94 3.72
C PHE A 132 6.64 -2.01 5.11
N GLN A 133 7.18 -2.83 6.01
CA GLN A 133 6.67 -2.93 7.38
C GLN A 133 6.94 -1.63 8.16
N ASN A 134 8.17 -1.12 8.10
CA ASN A 134 8.49 0.16 8.73
C ASN A 134 7.83 1.33 7.98
N ALA A 135 7.71 1.24 6.66
CA ALA A 135 7.04 2.25 5.84
C ALA A 135 5.55 2.43 6.21
N VAL A 136 4.81 1.36 6.55
CA VAL A 136 3.41 1.48 7.03
C VAL A 136 3.35 2.32 8.29
N VAL A 137 4.14 1.96 9.31
CA VAL A 137 4.14 2.64 10.62
C VAL A 137 4.51 4.12 10.46
N ARG A 138 5.50 4.42 9.63
CA ARG A 138 5.93 5.79 9.38
C ARG A 138 4.88 6.59 8.60
N LEU A 139 4.22 5.97 7.64
CA LEU A 139 3.17 6.63 6.86
C LEU A 139 1.94 6.94 7.71
N GLU A 140 1.57 6.09 8.67
CA GLU A 140 0.52 6.40 9.66
C GLU A 140 0.91 7.61 10.53
N ALA A 141 2.15 7.67 10.99
CA ALA A 141 2.65 8.82 11.75
C ALA A 141 2.65 10.11 10.90
N LEU A 142 3.05 10.01 9.63
CA LEU A 142 3.01 11.13 8.68
C LEU A 142 1.58 11.62 8.44
N ALA A 143 0.62 10.70 8.29
CA ALA A 143 -0.80 11.03 8.12
C ALA A 143 -1.34 11.84 9.29
N ALA A 144 -1.03 11.42 10.52
CA ALA A 144 -1.43 12.12 11.73
C ALA A 144 -0.84 13.54 11.80
N LEU A 145 0.41 13.73 11.35
CA LEU A 145 1.04 15.04 11.29
C LEU A 145 0.40 15.95 10.23
N VAL A 146 0.06 15.41 9.06
CA VAL A 146 -0.64 16.16 7.99
C VAL A 146 -2.01 16.65 8.48
N VAL A 147 -2.78 15.80 9.18
CA VAL A 147 -4.08 16.19 9.74
C VAL A 147 -3.92 17.36 10.73
N ARG A 148 -2.90 17.32 11.59
CA ARG A 148 -2.61 18.38 12.56
C ARG A 148 -2.14 19.69 11.91
N ALA A 149 -1.31 19.60 10.87
CA ALA A 149 -0.85 20.76 10.12
C ALA A 149 -2.00 21.42 9.32
N GLY A 150 -2.97 20.62 8.86
CA GLY A 150 -4.15 21.12 8.16
C GLY A 150 -5.15 21.85 9.06
N THR A 151 -5.23 21.51 10.36
CA THR A 151 -6.13 22.17 11.30
C THR A 151 -5.64 23.56 11.74
N ASP A 152 -4.33 23.79 11.80
CA ASP A 152 -3.76 25.08 12.23
C ASP A 152 -3.91 26.21 11.19
N THR A 153 -4.29 25.89 9.95
CA THR A 153 -4.43 26.89 8.86
C THR A 153 -5.83 27.50 8.78
N GLN A 154 -6.81 27.06 9.59
CA GLN A 154 -8.21 27.52 9.53
C GLN A 154 -8.62 28.53 10.63
N GLU A 155 -7.74 28.97 11.54
CA GLU A 155 -8.10 29.90 12.65
C GLU A 155 -7.67 31.37 12.46
N ASN A 156 -7.39 31.84 11.24
CA ASN A 156 -7.25 33.28 10.96
C ASN A 156 -7.85 33.65 9.61
N GLY A 157 -9.16 33.93 9.60
CA GLY A 157 -9.90 34.47 8.46
C GLY A 157 -11.23 35.05 8.91
#